data_AF-A0A4V6IMU8-F1
#
_entry.id   AF-A0A4V6IMU8-F1
#
_cell.length_a   1.000
_cell.length_b   1.000
_cell.length_c   1.000
_cell.angle_alpha   90.00
_cell.angle_beta   90.00
_cell.angle_gamma   90.00
#
_symmetry.space_group_name_H-M   'P 1'
#
loop_
_entity.id
_entity.type
_entity.pdbx_description
1 polymer ?
#
loop_
_entity_poly.entity_id
_entity_poly.type
_entity_poly.pdbx_seq_one_letter_code
_entity_poly.pdbx_strand_id
1 'polypeptide(L)'
;MKSNRHPGERSDFDMYAEPHKVNGAKKLPQNLLDALRLFESSKIVKEGLGESFVSSYAKLKHQEWQDYTRHLSDWERDHTLDC
;
A
#
# COMPACT_ATOMS: atom_id res chain seq x y z
N MET A 1 -15.08 20.20 4.32
CA MET A 1 -15.21 19.28 3.16
C MET A 1 -14.99 20.08 1.87
N LYS A 2 -13.75 20.16 1.36
CA LYS A 2 -13.39 21.14 0.31
C LYS A 2 -13.71 20.73 -1.15
N SER A 3 -14.13 19.49 -1.43
CA SER A 3 -14.17 18.98 -2.81
C SER A 3 -15.40 18.17 -3.25
N ASN A 4 -16.52 18.21 -2.51
CA ASN A 4 -17.79 17.52 -2.85
C ASN A 4 -17.61 16.15 -3.52
N ARG A 5 -16.72 15.30 -2.96
CA ARG A 5 -16.34 14.03 -3.56
C ARG A 5 -17.45 13.00 -3.33
N HIS A 6 -17.95 12.40 -4.40
CA HIS A 6 -18.90 11.31 -4.33
C HIS A 6 -18.18 10.06 -3.77
N PRO A 7 -18.63 9.46 -2.65
CA PRO A 7 -17.96 8.32 -2.03
C PRO A 7 -18.10 7.01 -2.83
N GLY A 8 -18.97 6.99 -3.84
CA GLY A 8 -19.32 5.80 -4.61
C GLY A 8 -20.65 5.21 -4.14
N GLU A 9 -21.05 4.09 -4.73
CA GLU A 9 -22.23 3.34 -4.29
C GLU A 9 -21.89 2.51 -3.05
N ARG A 10 -22.88 2.34 -2.16
CA ARG A 10 -22.75 1.50 -0.98
C ARG A 10 -22.66 0.03 -1.39
N SER A 11 -21.76 -0.70 -0.74
CA SER A 11 -21.63 -2.15 -0.88
C SER A 11 -22.02 -2.82 0.45
N ASP A 12 -22.94 -3.80 0.39
CA ASP A 12 -23.52 -4.49 1.55
C ASP A 12 -23.30 -6.02 1.52
N PHE A 13 -22.38 -6.50 0.70
CA PHE A 13 -22.08 -7.93 0.57
C PHE A 13 -20.84 -8.33 1.41
N ASP A 14 -20.78 -9.60 1.82
CA ASP A 14 -19.60 -10.15 2.49
C ASP A 14 -18.48 -10.40 1.45
N MET A 15 -17.40 -9.63 1.54
CA MET A 15 -16.28 -9.72 0.60
C MET A 15 -15.53 -11.05 0.68
N TYR A 16 -15.50 -11.72 1.84
CA TYR A 16 -14.79 -12.99 2.01
C TYR A 16 -15.58 -14.17 1.44
N ALA A 17 -16.91 -14.15 1.62
CA ALA A 17 -17.79 -15.20 1.09
C ALA A 17 -18.14 -14.98 -0.40
N GLU A 18 -18.25 -13.72 -0.84
CA GLU A 18 -18.79 -13.37 -2.16
C GLU A 18 -17.85 -12.43 -2.96
N PRO A 19 -16.57 -12.79 -3.17
CA PRO A 19 -15.57 -11.89 -3.79
C PRO A 19 -15.91 -11.50 -5.23
N HIS A 20 -16.71 -12.31 -5.94
CA HIS A 20 -17.15 -12.04 -7.31
C HIS A 20 -18.18 -10.91 -7.43
N LYS A 21 -18.80 -10.48 -6.31
CA LYS A 21 -19.71 -9.33 -6.28
C LYS A 21 -18.98 -7.99 -6.26
N VAL A 22 -17.66 -8.00 -6.01
CA VAL A 22 -16.82 -6.81 -6.07
C VAL A 22 -16.61 -6.41 -7.53
N ASN A 23 -17.44 -5.50 -8.03
CA ASN A 23 -17.29 -4.91 -9.35
C ASN A 23 -16.61 -3.55 -9.26
N GLY A 24 -15.45 -3.39 -9.92
CA GLY A 24 -14.82 -2.08 -10.14
C GLY A 24 -14.13 -1.46 -8.92
N ALA A 25 -14.01 -2.17 -7.79
CA ALA A 25 -13.26 -1.65 -6.64
C ALA A 25 -11.76 -1.55 -6.95
N LYS A 26 -11.18 -0.38 -6.70
CA LYS A 26 -9.72 -0.20 -6.82
C LYS A 26 -9.04 -0.95 -5.69
N LYS A 27 -8.04 -1.78 -6.02
CA LYS A 27 -7.21 -2.46 -5.04
C LYS A 27 -6.26 -1.49 -4.38
N LEU A 28 -6.05 -1.67 -3.08
CA LEU A 28 -4.97 -1.02 -2.36
C LEU A 28 -3.61 -1.61 -2.80
N PRO A 29 -2.51 -0.86 -2.64
CA PRO A 29 -1.16 -1.38 -2.85
C PRO A 29 -0.97 -2.66 -2.04
N GLN A 30 -0.45 -3.71 -2.67
CA GLN A 30 -0.31 -5.04 -2.08
C GLN A 30 0.97 -5.19 -1.25
N ASN A 31 1.90 -4.24 -1.38
CA ASN A 31 3.15 -4.23 -0.64
C ASN A 31 3.49 -2.80 -0.19
N LEU A 32 4.45 -2.69 0.73
CA LEU A 32 4.88 -1.42 1.31
C LEU A 32 5.50 -0.50 0.25
N LEU A 33 6.33 -1.03 -0.66
CA LEU A 33 7.02 -0.22 -1.67
C LEU A 33 6.04 0.54 -2.57
N ASP A 34 5.00 -0.12 -3.04
CA ASP A 34 3.97 0.51 -3.87
C ASP A 34 3.13 1.51 -3.08
N ALA A 35 2.87 1.24 -1.80
CA ALA A 35 2.23 2.21 -0.92
C ALA A 35 3.08 3.47 -0.72
N LEU A 36 4.39 3.33 -0.55
CA LEU A 36 5.33 4.46 -0.42
C LEU A 36 5.37 5.31 -1.70
N ARG A 37 5.42 4.67 -2.87
CA ARG A 37 5.38 5.38 -4.17
C ARG A 37 4.09 6.20 -4.36
N LEU A 38 2.94 5.63 -3.98
CA LEU A 38 1.65 6.34 -4.02
C LEU A 38 1.59 7.47 -2.97
N PHE A 39 2.15 7.26 -1.79
CA PHE A 39 2.26 8.26 -0.74
C PHE A 39 3.10 9.46 -1.18
N GLU A 40 4.27 9.21 -1.76
CA GLU A 40 5.20 10.25 -2.24
C GLU A 40 4.70 11.02 -3.47
N SER A 41 3.84 10.42 -4.29
CA SER A 41 3.23 11.09 -5.46
C SER A 41 1.95 11.87 -5.13
N SER A 42 1.37 11.68 -3.94
CA SER A 42 0.12 12.33 -3.55
C SER A 42 0.31 13.79 -3.13
N LYS A 43 -0.19 14.71 -3.97
CA LYS A 43 -0.20 16.16 -3.66
C LYS A 43 -0.99 16.48 -2.39
N ILE A 44 -2.14 15.84 -2.21
CA ILE A 44 -3.02 16.06 -1.04
C ILE A 44 -2.29 15.71 0.26
N VAL A 45 -1.51 14.62 0.25
CA VAL A 45 -0.76 14.17 1.42
C VAL A 45 0.39 15.14 1.72
N LYS A 46 1.11 15.61 0.69
CA LYS A 46 2.16 16.62 0.86
C LYS A 46 1.64 17.95 1.38
N GLU A 47 0.49 18.40 0.87
CA GLU A 47 -0.16 19.62 1.34
C GLU A 47 -0.68 19.49 2.78
N GLY A 48 -1.16 18.29 3.16
CA GLY A 48 -1.72 18.03 4.48
C GLY A 48 -0.67 17.79 5.58
N LEU A 49 0.42 17.09 5.27
CA LEU A 49 1.45 16.69 6.24
C LEU A 49 2.74 17.51 6.13
N GLY A 50 2.93 18.23 5.03
CA GLY A 50 4.17 18.94 4.70
C GLY A 50 5.12 18.09 3.86
N GLU A 51 5.71 18.71 2.84
CA GLU A 51 6.60 18.03 1.90
C GLU A 51 7.86 17.46 2.56
N SER A 52 8.46 18.22 3.49
CA SER A 52 9.65 17.78 4.23
C SER A 52 9.37 16.56 5.11
N PHE A 53 8.20 16.50 5.74
CA PHE A 53 7.77 15.36 6.55
C PHE A 53 7.55 14.12 5.67
N VAL A 54 6.79 14.28 4.58
CA VAL A 54 6.50 13.19 3.64
C VAL A 54 7.79 12.58 3.10
N SER A 55 8.75 13.43 2.67
CA SER A 55 10.05 12.97 2.18
C SER A 55 10.86 12.24 3.24
N SER A 56 10.91 12.77 4.47
CA SER A 56 11.67 12.15 5.57
C SER A 56 11.08 10.81 6.01
N TYR A 57 9.75 10.73 6.11
CA TYR A 57 9.05 9.50 6.46
C TYR A 57 9.20 8.43 5.37
N ALA A 58 9.04 8.80 4.10
CA ALA A 58 9.22 7.88 3.00
C ALA A 58 10.65 7.34 2.95
N LYS A 59 11.67 8.19 3.15
CA LYS A 59 13.07 7.77 3.23
C LYS A 59 13.31 6.71 4.31
N LEU A 60 12.78 6.93 5.52
CA LEU A 60 12.88 5.96 6.62
C LEU A 60 12.24 4.61 6.25
N LYS A 61 11.04 4.65 5.66
CA LYS A 61 10.30 3.42 5.29
C LYS A 61 10.87 2.70 4.07
N HIS A 62 11.49 3.41 3.14
CA HIS A 62 12.27 2.79 2.05
C HIS A 62 13.47 2.04 2.59
N GLN A 63 14.15 2.57 3.61
CA GLN A 63 15.25 1.86 4.26
C GLN A 63 14.77 0.58 4.94
N GLU A 64 13.68 0.65 5.71
CA GLU A 64 13.06 -0.53 6.33
C GLU A 64 12.66 -1.60 5.30
N TRP A 65 12.08 -1.19 4.16
CA TRP A 65 11.75 -2.11 3.07
C TRP A 65 12.99 -2.77 2.47
N GLN A 66 14.07 -2.01 2.25
CA GLN A 66 15.33 -2.55 1.74
C GLN A 66 15.96 -3.53 2.72
N ASP A 67 15.92 -3.23 4.01
CA ASP A 67 16.45 -4.11 5.05
C ASP A 67 15.66 -5.42 5.10
N TYR A 68 14.34 -5.36 5.01
CA TYR A 68 13.48 -6.54 4.96
C TYR A 68 13.69 -7.37 3.69
N THR A 69 13.69 -6.75 2.51
CA THR A 69 13.79 -7.48 1.22
C THR A 69 15.16 -8.05 0.92
N ARG A 70 16.20 -7.60 1.63
CA ARG A 70 17.54 -8.21 1.58
C ARG A 70 17.66 -9.44 2.49
N HIS A 71 16.73 -9.64 3.40
CA HIS A 71 16.74 -10.78 4.29
C HIS A 71 16.18 -12.01 3.57
N LEU A 72 16.96 -13.10 3.57
CA LEU A 72 16.46 -14.40 3.14
C LEU A 72 15.58 -14.97 4.27
N SER A 73 14.29 -15.10 4.01
CA SER A 73 13.33 -15.65 4.97
C SER A 73 13.56 -17.15 5.21
N ASP A 74 13.08 -17.67 6.34
CA ASP A 74 13.10 -19.11 6.63
C ASP A 74 12.32 -19.89 5.56
N TRP A 75 11.18 -19.35 5.12
CA TRP A 75 10.39 -19.97 4.07
C TRP A 75 11.19 -20.13 2.77
N GLU A 76 11.94 -19.11 2.35
CA GLU A 76 12.78 -19.18 1.15
C GLU A 76 13.91 -20.21 1.30
N ARG A 77 14.49 -20.38 2.50
CA ARG A 77 15.46 -21.45 2.78
C ARG A 77 14.84 -22.82 2.58
N ASP A 78 13.68 -23.05 3.19
CA ASP A 78 13.00 -24.35 3.18
C ASP A 78 12.47 -24.75 1.80
N HIS A 79 12.21 -23.79 0.90
CA HIS A 79 11.56 -24.05 -0.40
C HIS A 79 12.46 -23.86 -1.62
N THR A 80 13.70 -23.40 -1.44
CA THR A 80 14.61 -23.09 -2.58
C THR A 80 15.88 -23.93 -2.58
N LEU A 81 16.31 -24.46 -1.43
CA LEU A 81 17.63 -25.11 -1.28
C LEU A 81 17.65 -26.63 -1.54
N ASP A 82 16.49 -27.31 -1.51
CA ASP A 82 16.37 -28.75 -1.79
C ASP A 82 16.14 -29.04 -3.30
N CYS A 83 17.02 -28.52 -4.16
CA CYS A 83 17.06 -28.87 -5.59
C CYS A 83 18.22 -29.80 -5.96
#